data_AF-A0A6L8DXF9-F1
#
_entry.id   AF-A0A6L8DXF9-F1
#
_cell.length_a   1.000
_cell.length_b   1.000
_cell.length_c   1.000
_cell.angle_alpha   90.00
_cell.angle_beta   90.00
_cell.angle_gamma   90.00
#
_symmetry.space_group_name_H-M   'P 1'
#
loop_
_entity.id
_entity.type
_entity.pdbx_description
1 polymer ?
#
loop_
_entity_poly.entity_id
_entity_poly.type
_entity_poly.pdbx_seq_one_letter_code
_entity_poly.pdbx_strand_id
1 'polypeptide(L)'
;MKRMRRVLAMLAVAAAAGCNDAQIASNNLSRAADNFEIMRRVVFLNGITDTYLLSIEGLCSVEDQSNQLEVTCKVGETEYKKHFLGLSDNVTYFAEQLDGARVSAYHYRVVFKPQTIIPDIDFRGSGRELLENSSENESR
;
A
#
# COMPACT_ATOMS: atom_id res chain seq x y z
N MET A 1 -38.20 -11.14 28.86
CA MET A 1 -37.33 -10.14 28.18
C MET A 1 -35.83 -10.44 28.24
N LYS A 2 -35.23 -10.87 29.36
CA LYS A 2 -33.78 -11.16 29.46
C LYS A 2 -33.29 -12.30 28.54
N ARG A 3 -34.10 -13.34 28.30
CA ARG A 3 -33.77 -14.44 27.36
C ARG A 3 -33.80 -13.99 25.90
N MET A 4 -34.77 -13.15 25.52
CA MET A 4 -34.88 -12.60 24.16
C MET A 4 -33.68 -11.70 23.81
N ARG A 5 -33.20 -10.88 24.76
CA ARG A 5 -31.98 -10.08 24.59
C ARG A 5 -30.71 -10.91 24.38
N ARG A 6 -30.62 -12.09 25.01
CA ARG A 6 -29.47 -13.00 24.84
C ARG A 6 -29.46 -13.70 23.48
N VAL A 7 -30.63 -14.09 22.98
CA VAL A 7 -30.78 -14.68 21.64
C VAL A 7 -30.43 -13.65 20.55
N LEU A 8 -30.91 -12.41 20.70
CA LEU A 8 -30.59 -11.33 19.77
C LEU A 8 -29.08 -10.98 19.75
N ALA A 9 -28.43 -11.03 20.92
CA ALA A 9 -26.98 -10.82 21.03
C ALA A 9 -26.17 -11.96 20.40
N MET A 10 -26.60 -13.23 20.53
CA MET A 10 -25.93 -14.36 19.85
C MET A 10 -26.11 -14.31 18.33
N LEU A 11 -27.28 -13.91 17.84
CA LEU A 11 -27.53 -13.74 16.40
C LEU A 11 -26.64 -12.63 15.80
N ALA A 12 -26.43 -11.54 16.54
CA ALA A 12 -25.57 -10.44 16.11
C ALA A 12 -24.07 -10.84 16.04
N VAL A 13 -23.60 -11.73 16.93
CA VAL A 13 -22.22 -12.23 16.90
C VAL A 13 -22.01 -13.24 15.75
N ALA A 14 -23.02 -14.05 15.42
CA ALA A 14 -22.95 -14.99 14.29
C ALA A 14 -22.94 -14.25 12.93
N ALA A 15 -23.64 -13.12 12.83
CA ALA A 15 -23.64 -12.28 11.62
C ALA A 15 -22.30 -11.54 11.39
N ALA A 16 -21.45 -11.42 12.42
CA ALA A 16 -20.16 -10.73 12.34
C ALA A 16 -18.98 -11.64 11.92
N ALA A 17 -19.20 -12.94 11.71
CA ALA A 17 -18.14 -13.94 11.52
C ALA A 17 -17.88 -14.35 10.04
N GLY A 18 -18.41 -13.62 9.06
CA GLY A 18 -18.44 -14.07 7.66
C GLY A 18 -17.47 -13.37 6.71
N CYS A 19 -16.16 -13.44 6.93
CA CYS A 19 -15.23 -13.26 5.82
C CYS A 19 -15.31 -14.54 4.99
N ASN A 20 -15.88 -14.47 3.78
CA ASN A 20 -15.96 -15.65 2.91
C ASN A 20 -14.57 -16.00 2.35
N ASP A 21 -14.38 -17.23 1.87
CA ASP A 21 -13.09 -17.71 1.33
C ASP A 21 -12.52 -16.78 0.25
N ALA A 22 -13.38 -16.16 -0.56
CA ALA A 22 -12.99 -15.21 -1.59
C ALA A 22 -12.35 -13.94 -1.01
N GLN A 23 -12.90 -13.40 0.07
CA GLN A 23 -12.34 -12.24 0.75
C GLN A 23 -11.01 -12.58 1.43
N ILE A 24 -10.87 -13.78 1.99
CA ILE A 24 -9.60 -14.25 2.57
C ILE A 24 -8.53 -14.38 1.48
N ALA A 25 -8.87 -15.00 0.35
CA ALA A 25 -7.98 -15.13 -0.79
C ALA A 25 -7.57 -13.75 -1.35
N SER A 26 -8.53 -12.84 -1.52
CA SER A 26 -8.28 -11.46 -1.96
C SER A 26 -7.30 -10.73 -1.03
N ASN A 27 -7.54 -10.77 0.27
CA ASN A 27 -6.65 -10.15 1.26
C ASN A 27 -5.23 -10.74 1.23
N ASN A 28 -5.11 -12.06 1.03
CA ASN A 28 -3.83 -12.73 0.95
C ASN A 28 -3.07 -12.39 -0.34
N LEU A 29 -3.77 -12.25 -1.47
CA LEU A 29 -3.18 -11.78 -2.74
C LEU A 29 -2.70 -10.34 -2.62
N SER A 30 -3.52 -9.45 -2.05
CA SER A 30 -3.11 -8.06 -1.80
C SER A 30 -1.86 -8.00 -0.94
N ARG A 31 -1.84 -8.71 0.19
CA ARG A 31 -0.64 -8.79 1.06
C ARG A 31 0.58 -9.34 0.34
N ALA A 32 0.43 -10.36 -0.50
CA ALA A 32 1.55 -10.92 -1.26
C ALA A 32 2.13 -9.91 -2.25
N ALA A 33 1.26 -9.18 -2.95
CA ALA A 33 1.70 -8.14 -3.86
C ALA A 33 2.32 -6.92 -3.16
N ASP A 34 1.82 -6.55 -1.98
CA ASP A 34 2.44 -5.51 -1.13
C ASP A 34 3.82 -5.92 -0.60
N ASN A 35 4.12 -7.21 -0.66
CA ASN A 35 5.46 -7.75 -0.38
C ASN A 35 6.28 -7.99 -1.64
N PHE A 36 5.82 -7.52 -2.80
CA PHE A 36 6.48 -7.64 -4.10
C PHE A 36 6.72 -9.09 -4.52
N GLU A 37 5.75 -9.97 -4.26
CA GLU A 37 5.81 -11.40 -4.63
C GLU A 37 4.94 -11.75 -5.83
N ILE A 38 4.12 -10.80 -6.30
CA ILE A 38 3.16 -11.02 -7.38
C ILE A 38 3.48 -10.07 -8.53
N MET A 39 3.58 -10.65 -9.73
CA MET A 39 3.67 -9.90 -10.98
C MET A 39 2.31 -9.28 -11.31
N ARG A 40 2.29 -7.96 -11.43
CA ARG A 40 1.12 -7.19 -11.83
C ARG A 40 1.44 -6.34 -13.04
N ARG A 41 0.41 -6.14 -13.85
CA ARG A 41 0.41 -5.12 -14.89
C ARG A 41 -0.67 -4.10 -14.57
N VAL A 42 -0.29 -2.84 -14.58
CA VAL A 42 -1.20 -1.70 -14.47
C VAL A 42 -1.17 -0.95 -15.79
N VAL A 43 -2.33 -0.82 -16.43
CA VAL A 43 -2.50 -0.13 -17.71
C VAL A 43 -3.39 1.09 -17.48
N PHE A 44 -2.87 2.26 -17.81
CA PHE A 44 -3.64 3.49 -17.87
C PHE A 44 -4.18 3.68 -19.27
N LEU A 45 -5.47 3.99 -19.33
CA LEU A 45 -6.16 4.14 -20.60
C LEU A 45 -7.02 5.40 -20.58
N ASN A 46 -7.13 5.99 -21.76
CA ASN A 46 -8.08 7.05 -22.02
C ASN A 46 -9.42 6.42 -22.45
N GLY A 47 -10.46 6.61 -21.66
CA GLY A 47 -11.79 6.04 -21.90
C GLY A 47 -12.58 6.69 -23.04
N ILE A 48 -12.10 7.79 -23.63
CA ILE A 48 -12.69 8.40 -24.83
C ILE A 48 -12.04 7.85 -26.10
N THR A 49 -10.72 7.70 -26.11
CA THR A 49 -9.95 7.35 -27.32
C THR A 49 -9.53 5.89 -27.39
N ASP A 50 -9.81 5.10 -26.35
CA ASP A 50 -9.35 3.71 -26.18
C ASP A 50 -7.81 3.56 -26.29
N THR A 51 -7.06 4.64 -26.04
CA THR A 51 -5.60 4.63 -26.14
C THR A 51 -4.93 4.34 -24.82
N TYR A 52 -3.90 3.49 -24.82
CA TYR A 52 -3.05 3.25 -23.66
C TYR A 52 -2.08 4.41 -23.49
N LEU A 53 -2.14 5.04 -22.32
CA LEU A 53 -1.30 6.17 -21.95
C LEU A 53 0.01 5.70 -21.32
N LEU A 54 -0.06 4.63 -20.52
CA LEU A 54 1.07 4.05 -19.83
C LEU A 54 0.77 2.60 -19.47
N SER A 55 1.79 1.74 -19.53
CA SER A 55 1.74 0.42 -18.93
C SER A 55 2.93 0.24 -18.00
N ILE A 56 2.66 -0.23 -16.78
CA ILE A 56 3.64 -0.56 -15.77
C ILE A 56 3.50 -2.06 -15.51
N GLU A 57 4.58 -2.81 -15.65
CA GLU A 57 4.61 -4.24 -15.42
C GLU A 57 5.76 -4.59 -14.48
N GLY A 58 5.49 -5.44 -13.48
CA GLY A 58 6.50 -5.91 -12.56
C GLY A 58 5.94 -6.36 -11.22
N LEU A 59 6.82 -6.50 -10.24
CA LEU A 59 6.45 -6.74 -8.85
C LEU A 59 6.00 -5.41 -8.24
N CYS A 60 4.70 -5.14 -8.30
CA CYS A 60 4.14 -3.85 -7.92
C CYS A 60 3.03 -3.96 -6.88
N SER A 61 3.09 -3.09 -5.88
CA SER A 61 1.96 -2.76 -5.00
C SER A 61 1.18 -1.58 -5.58
N VAL A 62 -0.12 -1.55 -5.31
CA VAL A 62 -1.04 -0.55 -5.84
C VAL A 62 -1.89 -0.03 -4.69
N GLU A 63 -1.95 1.29 -4.56
CA GLU A 63 -2.78 1.98 -3.57
C GLU A 63 -3.66 3.00 -4.30
N ASP A 64 -4.98 2.85 -4.14
CA ASP A 64 -5.98 3.73 -4.74
C ASP A 64 -6.42 4.79 -3.72
N GLN A 65 -6.22 6.06 -4.07
CA GLN A 65 -6.64 7.23 -3.31
C GLN A 65 -7.74 8.03 -4.03
N SER A 66 -8.79 7.37 -4.51
CA SER A 66 -9.99 7.95 -5.15
C SER A 66 -9.74 8.73 -6.45
N ASN A 67 -8.93 9.79 -6.43
CA ASN A 67 -8.54 10.59 -7.61
C ASN A 67 -7.09 10.38 -8.02
N GLN A 68 -6.36 9.48 -7.36
CA GLN A 68 -4.98 9.18 -7.64
C GLN A 68 -4.71 7.70 -7.41
N LEU A 69 -3.94 7.09 -8.30
CA LEU A 69 -3.36 5.77 -8.08
C LEU A 69 -1.87 5.93 -7.79
N GLU A 70 -1.41 5.27 -6.74
CA GLU A 70 0.00 5.12 -6.45
C GLU A 70 0.44 3.70 -6.79
N VAL A 71 1.47 3.57 -7.63
CA VAL A 71 2.05 2.28 -8.01
C VAL A 71 3.50 2.26 -7.57
N THR A 72 3.82 1.38 -6.63
CA THR A 72 5.20 1.17 -6.17
C THR A 72 5.69 -0.15 -6.71
N CYS A 73 6.77 -0.15 -7.48
CA CYS A 73 7.34 -1.34 -8.08
C CYS A 73 8.76 -1.58 -7.58
N LYS A 74 9.08 -2.84 -7.27
CA LYS A 74 10.45 -3.28 -7.02
C LYS A 74 11.15 -3.52 -8.36
N VAL A 75 12.25 -2.82 -8.61
CA VAL A 75 13.00 -2.86 -9.89
C VAL A 75 14.42 -3.40 -9.76
N GLY A 76 14.89 -3.61 -8.52
CA GLY A 76 16.16 -4.25 -8.18
C GLY A 76 16.08 -4.85 -6.77
N GLU A 77 17.18 -5.41 -6.25
CA GLU A 77 17.17 -6.04 -4.92
C GLU A 77 16.76 -5.08 -3.80
N THR A 78 17.25 -3.84 -3.89
CA THR A 78 17.02 -2.74 -2.94
C THR A 78 16.45 -1.48 -3.62
N GLU A 79 16.07 -1.59 -4.90
CA GLU A 79 15.62 -0.45 -5.70
C GLU A 79 14.12 -0.52 -5.97
N TYR A 80 13.45 0.62 -5.76
CA TYR A 80 12.02 0.77 -5.94
C TYR A 80 11.72 2.04 -6.74
N LYS A 81 10.69 1.97 -7.60
CA LYS A 81 10.13 3.14 -8.29
C LYS A 81 8.71 3.35 -7.81
N LYS A 82 8.34 4.61 -7.60
CA LYS A 82 6.98 5.00 -7.24
C LYS A 82 6.41 5.92 -8.31
N HIS A 83 5.20 5.63 -8.74
CA HIS A 83 4.47 6.38 -9.74
C HIS A 83 3.21 6.94 -9.09
N PHE A 84 2.97 8.25 -9.27
CA PHE A 84 1.73 8.91 -8.86
C PHE A 84 0.96 9.24 -10.12
N LEU A 85 -0.26 8.73 -10.24
CA LEU A 85 -1.03 8.79 -11.46
C LEU A 85 -2.40 9.39 -11.15
N GLY A 86 -2.66 10.60 -11.65
CA GLY A 86 -3.94 11.27 -11.47
C GLY A 86 -5.03 10.59 -12.30
N LEU A 87 -6.16 10.30 -11.66
CA LEU A 87 -7.38 9.82 -12.31
C LEU A 87 -8.26 11.01 -12.68
N SER A 88 -9.00 10.87 -13.78
CA SER A 88 -9.95 11.88 -14.25
C SER A 88 -11.12 11.20 -14.95
N ASP A 89 -12.15 11.95 -15.33
CA ASP A 89 -13.31 11.41 -16.04
C ASP A 89 -12.95 10.64 -17.31
N ASN A 90 -11.82 10.99 -17.94
CA ASN A 90 -11.36 10.37 -19.18
C ASN A 90 -10.18 9.42 -18.98
N VAL A 91 -9.53 9.43 -17.81
CA VAL A 91 -8.33 8.63 -17.54
C VAL A 91 -8.58 7.70 -16.37
N THR A 92 -8.58 6.41 -16.68
CA THR A 92 -8.76 5.34 -15.72
C THR A 92 -7.65 4.30 -15.85
N TYR A 93 -7.69 3.28 -15.01
CA TYR A 93 -6.70 2.22 -14.99
C TYR A 93 -7.34 0.83 -14.93
N PHE A 94 -6.58 -0.14 -15.41
CA PHE A 94 -6.84 -1.56 -15.23
C PHE A 94 -5.61 -2.18 -14.59
N ALA A 95 -5.79 -2.87 -13.47
CA ALA A 95 -4.72 -3.58 -12.79
C ALA A 95 -5.01 -5.09 -12.80
N GLU A 96 -4.14 -5.85 -13.45
CA GLU A 96 -4.20 -7.30 -13.52
C GLU A 96 -3.04 -7.94 -12.77
N GLN A 97 -3.33 -9.08 -12.15
CA GLN A 97 -2.31 -10.03 -11.75
C GLN A 97 -2.05 -10.96 -12.93
N LEU A 98 -0.81 -11.05 -13.39
CA LEU A 98 -0.46 -11.77 -14.64
C LEU A 98 -0.52 -13.29 -14.46
N ASP A 99 0.03 -13.78 -13.35
CA ASP A 99 0.12 -15.21 -13.06
C ASP A 99 -0.74 -15.60 -11.85
N GLY A 100 -1.32 -16.81 -11.88
CA GLY A 100 -2.01 -17.36 -10.72
C GLY A 100 -1.05 -17.56 -9.54
N ALA A 101 -1.36 -16.96 -8.39
CA ALA A 101 -0.58 -17.15 -7.17
C ALA A 101 -1.29 -18.14 -6.23
N ARG A 102 -0.56 -19.13 -5.73
CA ARG A 102 -1.08 -20.08 -4.73
C ARG A 102 -1.18 -19.40 -3.37
N VAL A 103 -2.33 -18.81 -3.07
CA VAL A 103 -2.69 -18.32 -1.74
C VAL A 103 -3.63 -19.29 -1.03
N SER A 104 -3.50 -19.41 0.28
CA SER A 104 -4.41 -20.22 1.10
C SER A 104 -5.71 -19.44 1.36
N ALA A 105 -6.86 -20.06 1.16
CA ALA A 105 -8.15 -19.52 1.59
C ALA A 105 -8.41 -19.71 3.10
N TYR A 106 -7.62 -20.57 3.76
CA TYR A 106 -7.86 -20.99 5.16
C TYR A 106 -6.80 -20.49 6.15
N HIS A 107 -5.68 -19.95 5.66
CA HIS A 107 -4.57 -19.51 6.49
C HIS A 107 -4.39 -18.00 6.39
N TYR A 108 -4.40 -17.34 7.55
CA TYR A 108 -4.11 -15.91 7.67
C TYR A 108 -2.61 -15.66 7.47
N ARG A 109 -2.27 -14.75 6.57
CA ARG A 109 -0.88 -14.37 6.29
C ARG A 109 -0.48 -13.11 7.08
N VAL A 110 0.40 -13.27 8.06
CA VAL A 110 1.07 -12.15 8.76
C VAL A 110 2.48 -12.01 8.22
N VAL A 111 2.85 -10.79 7.82
CA VAL A 111 4.24 -10.46 7.46
C VAL A 111 4.78 -9.51 8.51
N PHE A 112 5.87 -9.91 9.17
CA PHE A 112 6.56 -9.12 10.18
C PHE A 112 7.91 -8.65 9.61
N LYS A 113 8.11 -7.33 9.46
CA LYS A 113 9.36 -6.72 8.96
C LYS A 113 10.07 -5.96 10.10
N PRO A 114 10.88 -6.62 10.94
CA PRO A 114 11.49 -5.98 12.12
C PRO A 114 12.51 -4.88 11.79
N GLN A 115 13.16 -4.94 10.62
CA GLN A 115 14.22 -3.99 10.25
C GLN A 115 13.69 -2.58 9.91
N THR A 116 12.41 -2.40 9.57
CA THR A 116 11.83 -1.06 9.33
C THR A 116 11.55 -0.26 10.60
N ILE A 117 11.75 -0.85 11.77
CA ILE A 117 11.49 -0.20 13.08
C ILE A 117 12.67 0.68 13.51
N ILE A 118 13.86 0.48 12.92
CA ILE A 118 15.03 1.32 13.21
C ILE A 118 15.02 2.50 12.23
N PRO A 119 14.66 3.72 12.66
CA PRO A 119 14.64 4.88 11.77
C PRO A 119 16.06 5.23 11.35
N ASP A 120 16.26 5.45 10.05
CA ASP A 120 17.48 6.07 9.54
C ASP A 120 17.36 7.58 9.78
N ILE A 121 18.23 8.15 10.62
CA ILE A 121 18.18 9.56 11.01
C ILE A 121 19.10 10.35 10.08
N ASP A 122 18.54 10.97 9.04
CA ASP A 122 19.26 11.93 8.19
C ASP A 122 19.25 13.32 8.84
N PHE A 123 20.34 13.68 9.51
CA PHE A 123 20.48 14.99 10.17
C PHE A 123 20.88 16.07 9.17
N ARG A 124 19.94 16.95 8.83
CA ARG A 124 20.18 18.14 7.98
C ARG A 124 20.27 19.40 8.85
N GLY A 125 21.36 19.56 9.58
CA GLY A 125 21.69 20.77 10.34
C GLY A 125 22.67 21.67 9.59
N SER A 126 22.41 22.98 9.54
CA SER A 126 23.36 23.98 9.03
C SER A 126 24.30 24.42 10.18
N GLY A 127 25.61 24.19 10.03
CA GLY A 127 26.62 24.56 11.02
C GLY A 127 26.87 26.07 11.17
N ARG A 128 26.12 26.93 10.48
CA ARG A 128 26.29 28.39 10.53
C ARG A 128 25.70 29.03 11.79
N GLU A 129 24.64 28.44 12.34
CA GLU A 129 23.96 28.91 13.56
C GLU A 129 24.80 28.71 14.83
N LEU A 130 25.80 27.81 14.79
CA LEU A 130 26.70 27.55 15.93
C LEU A 130 27.81 28.59 16.08
N LEU A 131 28.05 29.42 15.05
CA LEU A 131 29.14 30.40 15.03
C LEU A 131 28.66 31.83 15.36
N GLU A 132 27.36 32.11 15.31
CA GLU A 132 26.83 33.46 15.56
C GLU A 132 26.75 33.81 17.05
N ASN A 133 26.71 32.80 17.93
CA ASN A 133 26.52 33.03 19.37
C ASN A 133 27.84 33.09 20.18
N SER A 134 29.01 32.89 19.55
CA SER A 134 30.30 32.92 20.27
C SER A 134 31.02 34.28 20.18
N SER A 135 30.57 35.23 19.36
CA SER A 135 31.24 36.52 19.18
C SER A 135 30.67 37.68 20.00
N GLU A 136 29.58 37.51 20.75
CA GLU A 136 28.98 38.58 21.58
C GLU A 136 29.46 38.60 23.04
N ASN A 137 30.34 37.69 23.48
CA ASN A 137 30.76 37.62 24.90
C ASN A 137 32.25 37.88 25.17
N GLU A 138 32.99 38.50 24.26
CA GLU A 138 34.39 38.95 24.48
C GLU A 138 34.53 40.48 24.45
N SER A 139 33.60 41.21 25.07
CA SER A 139 33.78 42.65 25.35
C SER A 139 33.21 43.02 26.71
N ARG A 140 33.84 42.50 27.78
CA ARG A 140 33.83 43.12 29.10
C ARG A 140 35.06 42.79 29.91
#